data_AF-T1AWU5-F1
#
_entry.id   AF-T1AWU5-F1
#
_cell.length_a   1.000
_cell.length_b   1.000
_cell.length_c   1.000
_cell.angle_alpha   90.00
_cell.angle_beta   90.00
_cell.angle_gamma   90.00
#
_symmetry.space_group_name_H-M   'P 1'
#
loop_
_entity.id
_entity.type
_entity.pdbx_description
1 polymer ?
#
loop_
_entity_poly.entity_id
_entity_poly.type
_entity_poly.pdbx_seq_one_letter_code
_entity_poly.pdbx_strand_id
1 'polypeptide(L)'
;MIDVDLVGETGRHLTSFEMLCHDSFNTQKKTIYWIDGTVSRSYDFLTRAMGIKPELITYKEGPWSGGGNGGEALEVFVGGLEVATLVFMDMKEDPEGAFEIEGLKYSKMEMQI
;
A
#
# COMPACT_ATOMS: atom_id res chain seq x y z
N MET A 1 -17.44 8.51 2.99
CA MET A 1 -16.40 9.23 3.75
C MET A 1 -16.32 8.53 5.09
N ILE A 2 -15.26 7.74 5.30
CA ILE A 2 -15.20 6.75 6.39
C ILE A 2 -14.56 7.29 7.67
N ASP A 3 -13.67 8.28 7.57
CA ASP A 3 -12.88 8.79 8.71
C ASP A 3 -13.31 10.18 9.20
N VAL A 4 -14.51 10.65 8.84
CA VAL A 4 -14.95 12.03 9.14
C VAL A 4 -14.95 12.32 10.64
N ASP A 5 -15.31 11.35 11.47
CA ASP A 5 -15.37 11.49 12.92
C ASP A 5 -13.97 11.65 13.56
N LEU A 6 -12.93 11.14 12.89
CA LEU A 6 -11.54 11.19 13.37
C LEU A 6 -10.83 12.50 13.01
N VAL A 7 -11.42 13.30 12.12
CA VAL A 7 -10.86 14.58 11.65
C VAL A 7 -10.93 15.60 12.79
N GLY A 8 -9.76 16.10 13.19
CA GLY A 8 -9.63 17.02 14.33
C GLY A 8 -9.52 16.34 15.69
N GLU A 9 -9.93 15.07 15.83
CA GLU A 9 -9.71 14.29 17.07
C GLU A 9 -8.28 13.75 17.14
N THR A 10 -7.83 13.14 16.04
CA THR A 10 -6.56 12.40 15.98
C THR A 10 -5.36 13.25 15.55
N GLY A 11 -5.61 14.47 15.04
CA GLY A 11 -4.58 15.37 14.51
C GLY A 11 -3.93 14.96 13.18
N ARG A 12 -4.32 13.82 12.58
CA ARG A 12 -3.72 13.30 11.33
C ARG A 12 -4.71 12.96 10.20
N HIS A 13 -5.98 12.72 10.53
CA HIS A 13 -6.98 12.38 9.51
C HIS A 13 -7.52 13.66 8.84
N LEU A 14 -7.78 13.55 7.54
CA LEU A 14 -8.28 14.62 6.69
C LEU A 14 -9.49 14.11 5.89
N THR A 15 -10.47 14.98 5.62
CA THR A 15 -11.59 14.63 4.71
C THR A 15 -11.18 14.65 3.23
N SER A 16 -10.13 15.41 2.91
CA SER A 16 -9.53 15.51 1.58
C SER A 16 -8.02 15.65 1.73
N PHE A 17 -7.28 14.89 0.93
CA PHE A 17 -5.83 14.85 0.93
C PHE A 17 -5.34 14.48 -0.47
N GLU A 18 -4.06 14.74 -0.74
CA GLU A 18 -3.40 14.36 -1.98
C GLU A 18 -2.55 13.10 -1.73
N MET A 19 -2.83 12.04 -2.50
CA MET A 19 -2.04 10.81 -2.45
C MET A 19 -1.07 10.80 -3.62
N LEU A 20 0.22 10.87 -3.33
CA LEU A 20 1.28 10.70 -4.32
C LEU A 20 1.58 9.21 -4.49
N CYS A 21 1.79 8.75 -5.73
CA CYS A 21 2.06 7.35 -6.02
C CYS A 21 3.19 7.16 -7.05
N HIS A 22 3.77 5.96 -7.05
CA HIS A 22 4.52 5.42 -8.17
C HIS A 22 4.02 4.01 -8.46
N ASP A 23 3.48 3.78 -9.65
CA ASP A 23 2.83 2.51 -9.99
C ASP A 23 3.66 1.70 -10.98
N SER A 24 3.58 0.37 -10.90
CA SER A 24 4.27 -0.55 -11.81
C SER A 24 3.35 -1.65 -12.31
N PHE A 25 2.89 -1.54 -13.56
CA PHE A 25 2.02 -2.54 -14.17
C PHE A 25 2.85 -3.67 -14.81
N ASN A 26 2.92 -4.82 -14.13
CA ASN A 26 3.66 -6.00 -14.58
C ASN A 26 2.74 -7.03 -15.24
N THR A 27 3.09 -7.44 -16.45
CA THR A 27 2.37 -8.49 -17.21
C THR A 27 3.26 -9.71 -17.40
N GLN A 28 2.69 -10.84 -17.81
CA GLN A 28 3.47 -12.05 -18.16
C GLN A 28 4.60 -11.80 -19.17
N LYS A 29 4.50 -10.75 -20.00
CA LYS A 29 5.48 -10.42 -21.03
C LYS A 29 6.55 -9.44 -20.56
N LYS A 30 6.28 -8.68 -19.50
CA LYS A 30 7.15 -7.58 -19.07
C LYS A 30 6.94 -7.29 -17.58
N THR A 31 8.04 -7.40 -16.85
CA THR A 31 8.18 -6.97 -15.46
C THR A 31 9.06 -5.72 -15.42
N ILE A 32 8.63 -4.69 -14.71
CA ILE A 32 9.37 -3.44 -14.50
C ILE A 32 10.05 -3.51 -13.14
N TYR A 33 9.27 -3.65 -12.07
CA TYR A 33 9.72 -4.03 -10.73
C TYR A 33 8.54 -4.54 -9.91
N TRP A 34 8.84 -5.26 -8.82
CA TRP A 34 7.84 -5.77 -7.87
C TRP A 34 8.20 -5.34 -6.45
N ILE A 35 7.95 -6.18 -5.45
CA ILE A 35 8.15 -5.90 -4.01
C ILE A 35 9.49 -5.21 -3.72
N ASP A 36 10.62 -5.84 -4.06
CA ASP A 36 11.95 -5.29 -3.74
C ASP A 36 12.19 -3.90 -4.36
N GLY A 37 11.70 -3.69 -5.59
CA GLY A 37 11.86 -2.41 -6.27
C GLY A 37 10.97 -1.32 -5.69
N THR A 38 9.76 -1.66 -5.27
CA THR A 38 8.84 -0.73 -4.60
C THR A 38 9.41 -0.31 -3.24
N VAL A 39 9.84 -1.29 -2.42
CA VAL A 39 10.42 -1.02 -1.09
C VAL A 39 11.71 -0.20 -1.20
N SER A 40 12.60 -0.55 -2.13
CA SER A 40 13.85 0.18 -2.34
C SER A 40 13.62 1.64 -2.75
N ARG A 41 12.65 1.92 -3.64
CA ARG A 41 12.31 3.29 -4.05
C ARG A 41 11.71 4.10 -2.90
N SER A 42 10.80 3.51 -2.13
CA SER A 42 10.23 4.14 -0.94
C SER A 42 11.33 4.47 0.09
N TYR A 43 12.20 3.51 0.38
CA TYR A 43 13.32 3.69 1.28
C TYR A 43 14.31 4.77 0.81
N ASP A 44 14.69 4.76 -0.47
CA ASP A 44 15.59 5.76 -1.05
C ASP A 44 14.96 7.16 -1.04
N PHE A 45 13.66 7.29 -1.29
CA PHE A 45 12.97 8.58 -1.18
C PHE A 45 13.00 9.11 0.25
N LEU A 46 12.61 8.29 1.23
CA LEU A 46 12.58 8.69 2.64
C LEU A 46 13.98 9.03 3.17
N THR A 47 14.99 8.23 2.84
CA THR A 47 16.34 8.41 3.38
C THR A 47 17.15 9.44 2.61
N ARG A 48 17.20 9.38 1.29
CA ARG A 48 18.08 10.23 0.47
C ARG A 48 17.46 11.56 0.10
N ALA A 49 16.20 11.57 -0.30
CA ALA A 49 15.52 12.79 -0.72
C ALA A 49 14.99 13.59 0.48
N MET A 50 14.41 12.90 1.47
CA MET A 50 13.82 13.54 2.66
C MET A 50 14.76 13.60 3.86
N GLY A 51 15.88 12.87 3.86
CA GLY A 51 16.87 12.90 4.94
C GLY A 51 16.44 12.18 6.22
N ILE A 52 15.44 11.31 6.15
CA ILE A 52 14.95 10.54 7.31
C ILE A 52 15.98 9.49 7.68
N LYS A 53 16.27 9.40 8.98
CA LYS A 53 17.21 8.40 9.50
C LYS A 53 16.61 6.99 9.37
N PRO A 54 17.33 6.02 8.79
CA PRO A 54 16.84 4.65 8.59
C PRO A 54 16.23 4.00 9.84
N GLU A 55 16.83 4.24 11.01
CA GLU A 55 16.39 3.66 12.29
C GLU A 55 15.00 4.15 12.77
N LEU A 56 14.45 5.19 12.14
CA LEU A 56 13.11 5.70 12.43
C LEU A 56 12.05 5.10 11.52
N ILE A 57 12.46 4.34 10.49
CA ILE A 57 11.57 3.74 9.49
C ILE A 57 11.24 2.31 9.92
N THR A 58 9.94 2.00 9.99
CA THR A 58 9.47 0.63 10.23
C THR A 58 8.41 0.24 9.23
N TYR A 59 8.39 -1.02 8.84
CA TYR A 59 7.40 -1.60 7.93
C TYR A 59 6.50 -2.55 8.70
N LYS A 60 5.19 -2.35 8.62
CA LYS A 60 4.19 -3.26 9.19
C LYS A 60 3.47 -3.98 8.05
N GLU A 61 3.49 -5.30 8.10
CA GLU A 61 2.77 -6.16 7.14
C GLU A 61 1.27 -6.19 7.47
N GLY A 62 0.46 -6.17 6.42
CA GLY A 62 -0.98 -6.34 6.52
C GLY A 62 -1.62 -6.56 5.15
N PRO A 63 -2.77 -7.23 5.08
CA PRO A 63 -3.53 -7.33 3.85
C PRO A 63 -4.16 -5.98 3.50
N TRP A 64 -4.34 -5.72 2.21
CA TRP A 64 -5.04 -4.55 1.69
C TRP A 64 -6.19 -4.97 0.78
N SER A 65 -7.29 -4.24 0.89
CA SER A 65 -8.51 -4.42 0.10
C SER A 65 -9.07 -3.06 -0.29
N GLY A 66 -9.41 -2.88 -1.56
CA GLY A 66 -10.05 -1.65 -2.02
C GLY A 66 -10.29 -1.59 -3.51
N GLY A 67 -11.43 -0.99 -3.90
CA GLY A 67 -11.72 -0.66 -5.29
C GLY A 67 -11.74 -1.85 -6.25
N GLY A 68 -12.13 -3.04 -5.78
CA GLY A 68 -12.17 -4.26 -6.60
C GLY A 68 -10.86 -5.06 -6.62
N ASN A 69 -9.79 -4.59 -5.97
CA ASN A 69 -8.48 -5.25 -5.92
C ASN A 69 -8.06 -5.54 -4.49
N GLY A 70 -7.14 -6.49 -4.35
CA GLY A 70 -6.54 -6.86 -3.07
C GLY A 70 -5.09 -7.28 -3.24
N GLY A 71 -4.36 -7.32 -2.13
CA GLY A 71 -2.94 -7.67 -2.11
C GLY A 71 -2.37 -7.66 -0.71
N GLU A 72 -1.14 -8.15 -0.58
CA GLU A 72 -0.34 -7.88 0.61
C GLU A 72 0.17 -6.44 0.56
N ALA A 73 0.34 -5.81 1.72
CA ALA A 73 0.84 -4.45 1.80
C ALA A 73 1.84 -4.27 2.94
N LEU A 74 2.67 -3.23 2.78
CA LEU A 74 3.54 -2.72 3.82
C LEU A 74 3.12 -1.29 4.16
N GLU A 75 2.62 -1.09 5.38
CA GLU A 75 2.44 0.23 5.96
C GLU A 75 3.81 0.74 6.43
N VAL A 76 4.21 1.91 5.94
CA VAL A 76 5.50 2.54 6.24
C VAL A 76 5.31 3.59 7.32
N PHE A 77 5.96 3.38 8.46
CA PHE A 77 5.92 4.30 9.58
C PHE A 77 7.24 5.05 9.72
N VAL A 78 7.14 6.34 10.06
CA VAL A 78 8.28 7.17 10.46
C VAL A 78 7.95 7.83 11.79
N GLY A 79 8.72 7.48 12.84
CA GLY A 79 8.51 8.08 14.17
C GLY A 79 7.11 7.83 14.76
N GLY A 80 6.44 6.73 14.37
CA GLY A 80 5.10 6.37 14.84
C GLY A 80 3.93 6.90 14.01
N LEU A 81 4.20 7.69 12.95
CA LEU A 81 3.18 8.10 11.99
C LEU A 81 3.28 7.25 10.73
N GLU A 82 2.16 6.72 10.27
CA GLU A 82 2.06 6.09 8.95
C GLU A 82 2.16 7.18 7.87
N VAL A 83 3.16 7.05 6.99
CA VAL A 83 3.46 8.05 5.95
C VAL A 83 3.27 7.53 4.53
N ALA A 84 3.20 6.22 4.34
CA ALA A 84 2.94 5.60 3.05
C ALA A 84 2.41 4.17 3.24
N THR A 85 1.71 3.67 2.23
CA THR A 85 1.29 2.27 2.14
C THR A 85 1.76 1.72 0.80
N LEU A 86 2.51 0.62 0.82
CA LEU A 86 3.02 -0.05 -0.38
C LEU A 86 2.18 -1.30 -0.61
N VAL A 87 1.25 -1.25 -1.55
CA VAL A 87 0.36 -2.38 -1.86
C VAL A 87 0.90 -3.16 -3.05
N PHE A 88 0.92 -4.48 -2.94
CA PHE A 88 1.32 -5.39 -4.00
C PHE A 88 0.09 -6.10 -4.54
N MET A 89 -0.59 -5.47 -5.49
CA MET A 89 -1.87 -5.95 -5.98
C MET A 89 -1.68 -7.14 -6.92
N ASP A 90 -2.13 -8.30 -6.47
CA ASP A 90 -2.12 -9.53 -7.27
C ASP A 90 -3.43 -10.31 -7.16
N MET A 91 -4.47 -9.69 -6.63
CA MET A 91 -5.80 -10.26 -6.45
C MET A 91 -6.89 -9.29 -6.90
N LYS A 92 -7.97 -9.85 -7.45
CA LYS A 92 -9.21 -9.14 -7.80
C LYS A 92 -10.39 -9.73 -7.05
N GLU A 93 -11.38 -8.90 -6.75
CA GLU A 93 -12.63 -9.37 -6.14
C GLU A 93 -13.30 -10.42 -7.03
N ASP A 94 -13.71 -11.53 -6.40
CA ASP A 94 -14.34 -12.67 -7.04
C ASP A 94 -15.23 -13.39 -6.00
N PRO A 95 -16.56 -13.45 -6.18
CA PRO A 95 -17.46 -14.15 -5.25
C PRO A 95 -17.12 -15.63 -5.04
N GLU A 96 -16.50 -16.27 -6.03
CA GLU A 96 -16.04 -17.66 -5.99
C GLU A 96 -14.55 -17.77 -5.63
N GLY A 97 -13.94 -16.64 -5.26
CA GLY A 97 -12.53 -16.52 -4.90
C GLY A 97 -12.16 -17.35 -3.67
N ALA A 98 -10.93 -17.85 -3.67
CA ALA A 98 -10.39 -18.70 -2.62
C ALA A 98 -9.80 -17.91 -1.43
N PHE A 99 -9.51 -16.63 -1.62
CA PHE A 99 -8.93 -15.77 -0.60
C PHE A 99 -10.00 -14.85 -0.01
N GLU A 100 -9.96 -14.60 1.30
CA GLU A 100 -10.88 -13.70 1.97
C GLU A 100 -10.10 -12.58 2.67
N ILE A 101 -10.44 -11.33 2.37
CA ILE A 101 -9.87 -10.12 2.98
C ILE A 101 -11.03 -9.24 3.40
N GLU A 102 -11.14 -8.96 4.70
CA GLU A 102 -12.20 -8.11 5.27
C GLU A 102 -13.64 -8.51 4.87
N GLY A 103 -13.88 -9.82 4.72
CA GLY A 103 -15.19 -10.37 4.34
C GLY A 103 -15.51 -10.33 2.85
N LEU A 104 -14.61 -9.78 2.02
CA LEU A 104 -14.68 -9.86 0.56
C LEU A 104 -13.82 -11.03 0.06
N LYS A 105 -14.26 -11.68 -1.02
CA LYS A 105 -13.56 -12.81 -1.63
C LYS A 105 -12.78 -12.38 -2.85
N TYR A 106 -11.63 -13.02 -3.06
CA TYR A 106 -10.65 -12.68 -4.07
C TYR A 106 -10.08 -13.89 -4.80
N SER A 107 -9.75 -13.68 -6.08
CA SER A 107 -9.01 -14.61 -6.92
C SER A 107 -7.71 -13.97 -7.39
N LYS A 108 -6.66 -14.78 -7.57
CA LYS A 108 -5.37 -14.30 -8.11
C LYS A 108 -5.53 -13.72 -9.51
N MET A 109 -4.76 -12.67 -9.76
CA MET A 109 -4.61 -12.03 -11.05
C MET A 109 -3.36 -12.53 -11.77
N GLU A 110 -3.39 -12.53 -13.10
CA GLU A 110 -2.18 -12.75 -13.91
C GLU A 110 -1.27 -11.52 -13.96
N MET A 111 -1.84 -10.34 -13.74
CA MET A 111 -1.12 -9.07 -13.67
C MET A 111 -0.75 -8.77 -12.23
N GLN A 112 0.44 -8.20 -12.05
CA GLN A 112 0.99 -7.76 -10.78
C GLN A 112 1.15 -6.23 -10.84
N ILE A 113 0.46 -5.49 -9.96
CA ILE A 113 0.46 -4.02 -9.96
C ILE A 113 1.06 -3.47 -8.65
#